data_AF-A0A379SP79-F1
#
_entry.id   AF-A0A379SP79-F1
#
_cell.length_a   1.000
_cell.length_b   1.000
_cell.length_c   1.000
_cell.angle_alpha   90.00
_cell.angle_beta   90.00
_cell.angle_gamma   90.00
#
_symmetry.space_group_name_H-M   'P 1'
#
loop_
_entity.id
_entity.type
_entity.pdbx_description
1 polymer ?
#
loop_
_entity_poly.entity_id
_entity_poly.type
_entity_poly.pdbx_seq_one_letter_code
_entity_poly.pdbx_strand_id
1 'polypeptide(L)'
;MEMVARVTLSQPHEPGATTVPARKFFDICRGLPEGAEIAVQLEGDRMLVRSGRSRFSLSTLPAADFPNLDDWQSEVEFTLPQATMKRLIEATQFSMAHQDVRYYLNGMLFETEGSELRTVATDGQPSGGLLNAAGSVFTQPLGDCAA
;
A
#
# COMPACT_ATOMS: atom_id res chain seq x y z
N MET A 1 9.94 2.98 -3.01
CA MET A 1 8.57 2.58 -3.39
C MET A 1 7.65 3.23 -2.38
N GLU A 2 6.73 4.08 -2.85
CA GLU A 2 5.81 4.80 -1.99
C GLU A 2 4.45 4.12 -2.09
N MET A 3 3.86 3.77 -0.94
CA MET A 3 2.52 3.18 -0.87
C MET A 3 1.62 4.16 -0.13
N VAL A 4 0.51 4.53 -0.76
CA VAL A 4 -0.50 5.41 -0.17
C VAL A 4 -1.76 4.60 0.07
N ALA A 5 -2.23 4.59 1.31
CA ALA A 5 -3.55 4.08 1.67
C ALA A 5 -4.49 5.25 1.92
N ARG A 6 -5.70 5.19 1.37
CA ARG A 6 -6.77 6.16 1.61
C ARG A 6 -7.96 5.45 2.25
N VAL A 7 -8.56 6.10 3.24
CA VAL A 7 -9.78 5.63 3.90
C VAL A 7 -10.79 6.76 3.89
N THR A 8 -11.98 6.48 3.41
CA THR A 8 -13.08 7.45 3.38
C THR A 8 -13.79 7.47 4.73
N LEU A 9 -14.08 8.67 5.24
CA LEU A 9 -14.87 8.85 6.46
C LEU A 9 -16.36 8.61 6.18
N SER A 10 -17.02 7.84 7.04
CA SER A 10 -18.44 7.48 6.89
C SER A 10 -19.39 8.44 7.62
N GLN A 11 -18.89 9.20 8.61
CA GLN A 11 -19.67 10.15 9.39
C GLN A 11 -19.60 11.58 8.80
N PRO A 12 -20.57 12.46 9.12
CA PRO A 12 -20.50 13.88 8.73
C PRO A 12 -19.20 14.53 9.21
N HIS A 13 -18.58 15.32 8.33
CA HIS A 13 -17.31 15.97 8.61
C HIS A 13 -17.24 17.31 7.88
N GLU A 14 -16.47 18.23 8.45
CA GLU A 14 -16.11 19.48 7.79
C GLU A 14 -14.91 19.26 6.87
N PRO A 15 -14.90 19.85 5.66
CA PRO A 15 -13.76 19.71 4.75
C PRO A 15 -12.52 20.41 5.33
N GLY A 16 -11.37 19.78 5.15
CA GLY A 16 -10.08 20.31 5.58
C GLY A 16 -8.95 19.33 5.31
N ALA A 17 -7.71 19.82 5.41
CA ALA A 17 -6.53 18.99 5.22
C ALA A 17 -5.41 19.43 6.16
N THR A 18 -4.69 18.46 6.71
CA THR A 18 -3.51 18.68 7.54
C THR A 18 -2.68 17.39 7.59
N THR A 19 -1.46 17.45 8.13
CA THR A 19 -0.62 16.27 8.37
C THR A 19 -0.32 16.12 9.85
N VAL A 20 -0.17 14.88 10.32
CA VAL A 20 0.14 14.57 11.72
C VAL A 20 1.15 13.42 11.85
N PRO A 21 1.88 13.31 12.96
CA PRO A 21 2.78 12.19 13.20
C PRO A 21 2.03 10.85 13.22
N ALA A 22 2.13 10.07 12.14
CA ALA A 22 1.35 8.86 11.92
C ALA A 22 1.45 7.86 13.08
N ARG A 23 2.66 7.62 13.60
CA ARG A 23 2.87 6.68 14.70
C ARG A 23 2.16 7.13 15.98
N LYS A 24 2.25 8.42 16.33
CA LYS A 24 1.60 8.96 17.53
C LYS A 24 0.08 8.89 17.41
N PHE A 25 -0.46 9.28 16.26
CA PHE A 25 -1.91 9.23 16.03
C PHE A 25 -2.42 7.78 16.09
N PHE A 26 -1.72 6.83 15.45
CA PHE A 26 -2.04 5.41 15.52
C PHE A 26 -1.99 4.86 16.96
N ASP A 27 -0.93 5.17 17.71
CA ASP A 27 -0.79 4.70 19.09
C ASP A 27 -1.88 5.28 20.02
N ILE A 28 -2.34 6.51 19.77
CA ILE A 28 -3.52 7.08 20.45
C ILE A 28 -4.77 6.26 20.14
N CYS A 29 -5.08 6.04 18.85
CA CYS A 29 -6.27 5.30 18.43
C CYS A 29 -6.27 3.86 18.98
N ARG A 30 -5.11 3.19 18.93
CA ARG A 30 -4.93 1.82 19.45
C ARG A 30 -5.09 1.72 20.97
N GLY A 31 -4.80 2.81 21.70
CA GLY A 31 -4.94 2.86 23.15
C GLY A 31 -6.37 3.11 23.65
N LEU A 32 -7.31 3.42 22.74
CA LEU A 32 -8.71 3.64 23.10
C LEU A 32 -9.47 2.31 23.19
N PRO A 33 -10.55 2.24 24.00
CA PRO A 33 -11.41 1.06 24.05
C PRO A 33 -12.01 0.70 22.69
N GLU A 34 -12.32 -0.57 22.50
CA GLU A 34 -13.03 -1.02 21.30
C GLU A 34 -14.40 -0.32 21.17
N GLY A 35 -14.74 0.13 19.96
CA GLY A 35 -15.97 0.87 19.69
C GLY A 35 -15.96 2.33 20.18
N ALA A 36 -14.84 2.84 20.68
CA ALA A 36 -14.74 4.24 21.09
C ALA A 36 -14.89 5.19 19.89
N GLU A 37 -15.74 6.21 20.05
CA GLU A 37 -15.86 7.30 19.07
C GLU A 37 -14.71 8.30 19.22
N ILE A 38 -14.07 8.60 18.10
CA ILE A 38 -12.92 9.50 18.02
C ILE A 38 -13.34 10.78 17.30
N ALA A 39 -13.46 11.87 18.04
CA ALA A 39 -13.68 13.19 17.48
C ALA A 39 -12.33 13.86 17.19
N VAL A 40 -12.15 14.34 15.97
CA VAL A 40 -10.94 15.03 15.52
C VAL A 40 -11.30 16.44 15.08
N GLN A 41 -10.52 17.43 15.52
CA GLN A 41 -10.72 18.83 15.17
C GLN A 41 -9.38 19.51 14.96
N LEU A 42 -9.27 20.36 13.94
CA LEU A 42 -8.12 21.22 13.72
C LEU A 42 -8.35 22.57 14.42
N GLU A 43 -7.45 22.95 15.32
CA GLU A 43 -7.43 24.25 15.99
C GLU A 43 -6.07 24.92 15.74
N GLY A 44 -6.00 25.84 14.76
CA GLY A 44 -4.75 26.48 14.37
C GLY A 44 -3.76 25.48 13.77
N ASP A 45 -2.58 25.35 14.40
CA ASP A 45 -1.48 24.46 14.02
C ASP A 45 -1.49 23.13 14.81
N ARG A 46 -2.61 22.80 15.46
CA ARG A 46 -2.76 21.58 16.26
C ARG A 46 -4.03 20.82 15.92
N MET A 47 -3.89 19.51 15.81
CA MET A 47 -5.00 18.58 15.74
C MET A 47 -5.36 18.11 17.14
N LEU A 48 -6.59 18.36 17.55
CA LEU A 48 -7.17 17.82 18.76
C LEU A 48 -7.86 16.49 18.48
N VAL A 49 -7.58 15.50 19.32
CA VAL A 49 -8.23 14.19 19.30
C VAL A 49 -8.93 13.98 20.62
N ARG A 50 -10.23 13.69 20.59
CA ARG A 50 -11.06 13.49 21.78
C ARG A 50 -11.81 12.18 21.67
N SER A 51 -11.88 11.45 22.77
CA SER A 51 -12.67 10.22 22.89
C SER A 51 -13.11 10.04 24.34
N GLY A 52 -14.40 10.20 24.62
CA GLY A 52 -14.92 10.24 25.98
C GLY A 52 -14.21 11.31 26.84
N ARG A 53 -13.47 10.88 27.86
CA ARG A 53 -12.69 11.75 28.76
C ARG A 53 -11.25 12.00 28.30
N SER A 54 -10.78 11.26 27.30
CA SER A 54 -9.42 11.37 26.79
C SER A 54 -9.31 12.53 25.82
N ARG A 55 -8.26 13.34 25.97
CA ARG A 55 -7.94 14.47 25.09
C ARG A 55 -6.45 14.49 24.77
N PHE A 56 -6.15 14.54 23.48
CA PHE A 56 -4.79 14.63 22.95
C PHE A 56 -4.67 15.84 22.04
N SER A 57 -3.47 16.39 21.94
CA SER A 57 -3.13 17.48 21.02
C SER A 57 -1.86 17.10 20.27
N LEU A 58 -1.96 17.08 18.94
CA LEU A 58 -0.89 16.73 18.02
C LEU A 58 -0.49 17.97 17.22
N SER A 59 0.80 18.27 17.16
CA SER A 59 1.34 19.27 16.25
C SER A 59 1.10 18.85 14.80
N THR A 60 0.71 19.80 13.96
CA THR A 60 0.48 19.55 12.53
C THR A 60 1.52 20.23 11.66
N LEU A 61 1.66 19.75 10.42
CA LEU A 61 2.28 20.52 9.34
C LEU A 61 1.24 20.79 8.24
N PRO A 62 1.37 21.90 7.49
CA PRO A 62 0.49 22.23 6.38
C PRO A 62 0.36 21.07 5.39
N ALA A 63 -0.86 20.79 4.91
CA ALA A 63 -1.08 19.77 3.90
C ALA A 63 -0.36 20.07 2.57
N ALA A 64 -0.17 21.35 2.26
CA ALA A 64 0.54 21.80 1.06
C ALA A 64 2.04 21.41 1.06
N ASP A 65 2.62 21.16 2.24
CA ASP A 65 4.01 20.73 2.37
C ASP A 65 4.15 19.21 2.24
N PHE A 66 3.03 18.47 2.20
CA PHE A 66 3.05 17.03 1.99
C PHE A 66 3.38 16.75 0.52
N PRO A 67 4.31 15.81 0.24
CA PRO A 67 4.68 15.51 -1.13
C PRO A 67 3.45 15.02 -1.91
N ASN A 68 3.12 15.73 -2.99
CA ASN A 68 2.14 15.26 -3.95
C ASN A 68 2.82 14.25 -4.87
N LEU A 69 2.16 13.13 -5.10
CA LEU A 69 2.51 12.26 -6.21
C LEU A 69 2.11 12.98 -7.50
N ASP A 70 3.00 13.02 -8.48
CA ASP A 70 2.65 13.52 -9.80
C ASP A 70 1.51 12.69 -10.38
N ASP A 71 0.56 13.37 -11.03
CA ASP A 71 -0.49 12.69 -11.78
C ASP A 71 0.15 11.87 -12.90
N TRP A 72 -0.18 10.60 -12.96
CA TRP A 72 0.24 9.68 -14.00
C TRP A 72 -0.98 9.07 -14.67
N GLN A 73 -0.90 8.82 -15.97
CA GLN A 73 -1.93 8.12 -16.70
C GLN A 73 -1.62 6.63 -16.67
N SER A 74 -2.62 5.82 -16.31
CA SER A 74 -2.46 4.37 -16.36
C SER A 74 -2.41 3.91 -17.80
N GLU A 75 -1.39 3.13 -18.16
CA GLU A 75 -1.31 2.47 -19.47
C GLU A 75 -2.14 1.17 -19.50
N VAL A 76 -2.33 0.52 -18.34
CA VAL A 76 -3.01 -0.76 -18.20
C VAL A 76 -3.87 -0.75 -16.94
N GLU A 77 -5.18 -0.99 -17.08
CA GLU A 77 -6.12 -1.12 -15.96
C GLU A 77 -6.84 -2.46 -16.01
N PHE A 78 -6.92 -3.14 -14.88
CA PHE A 78 -7.66 -4.38 -14.71
C PHE A 78 -8.13 -4.54 -13.26
N THR A 79 -9.15 -5.37 -13.06
CA THR A 79 -9.62 -5.77 -11.74
C THR A 79 -9.31 -7.25 -11.52
N LEU A 80 -8.91 -7.61 -10.29
CA LEU A 80 -8.72 -9.00 -9.90
C LEU A 80 -9.13 -9.26 -8.45
N PRO A 81 -9.52 -10.50 -8.11
CA PRO A 81 -9.76 -10.87 -6.72
C PRO A 81 -8.50 -10.68 -5.87
N GLN A 82 -8.66 -10.15 -4.65
CA GLN A 82 -7.54 -9.97 -3.71
C GLN A 82 -6.80 -11.29 -3.44
N ALA A 83 -7.53 -12.41 -3.41
CA ALA A 83 -6.96 -13.75 -3.25
C ALA A 83 -6.02 -14.13 -4.42
N THR A 84 -6.34 -13.69 -5.64
CA THR A 84 -5.51 -13.93 -6.83
C THR A 84 -4.20 -13.14 -6.74
N MET A 85 -4.27 -11.85 -6.40
CA MET A 85 -3.08 -11.01 -6.18
C MET A 85 -2.19 -11.59 -5.07
N LYS A 86 -2.78 -11.98 -3.95
CA LYS A 86 -2.08 -12.60 -2.83
C LYS A 86 -1.33 -13.87 -3.26
N ARG A 87 -2.00 -14.76 -4.01
CA ARG A 87 -1.39 -16.00 -4.53
C ARG A 87 -0.20 -15.73 -5.44
N LEU A 88 -0.31 -14.75 -6.35
CA LEU A 88 0.78 -14.35 -7.25
C LEU A 88 2.03 -13.88 -6.47
N ILE A 89 1.82 -13.06 -5.44
CA ILE A 89 2.91 -12.54 -4.60
C ILE A 89 3.52 -13.68 -3.77
N GLU A 90 2.70 -14.46 -3.05
CA GLU A 90 3.18 -15.56 -2.20
C GLU A 90 3.93 -16.64 -2.98
N ALA A 91 3.51 -16.92 -4.22
CA ALA A 91 4.14 -17.91 -5.09
C ALA A 91 5.51 -17.49 -5.61
N THR A 92 5.87 -16.19 -5.57
CA THR A 92 7.07 -15.69 -6.25
C THR A 92 8.03 -14.89 -5.37
N GLN A 93 7.55 -14.24 -4.30
CA GLN A 93 8.36 -13.34 -3.47
C GLN A 93 9.63 -13.98 -2.87
N PHE A 94 9.62 -15.30 -2.63
CA PHE A 94 10.75 -16.01 -2.01
C PHE A 94 11.97 -16.09 -2.93
N SER A 95 11.80 -15.88 -4.24
CA SER A 95 12.88 -15.89 -5.23
C SER A 95 13.47 -14.50 -5.48
N MET A 96 12.97 -13.45 -4.83
CA MET A 96 13.50 -12.09 -4.97
C MET A 96 14.89 -12.01 -4.34
N ALA A 97 15.79 -11.23 -4.96
CA ALA A 97 17.09 -10.96 -4.36
C ALA A 97 16.95 -10.08 -3.11
N HIS A 98 17.90 -10.21 -2.19
CA HIS A 98 17.98 -9.38 -0.99
C HIS A 98 19.21 -8.50 -1.05
N GLN A 99 19.00 -7.18 -1.21
CA GLN A 99 20.07 -6.17 -1.27
C GLN A 99 21.12 -6.43 -2.35
N ASP A 100 20.71 -6.98 -3.50
CA ASP A 100 21.58 -7.12 -4.67
C ASP A 100 21.88 -5.75 -5.27
N VAL A 101 23.08 -5.61 -5.84
CA VAL A 101 23.52 -4.40 -6.56
C VAL A 101 22.68 -4.12 -7.81
N ARG A 102 22.07 -5.17 -8.38
CA ARG A 102 21.10 -5.10 -9.46
C ARG A 102 19.72 -4.84 -8.86
N TYR A 103 19.38 -3.57 -8.66
CA TYR A 103 18.15 -3.17 -7.96
C TYR A 103 16.85 -3.78 -8.52
N TYR A 104 16.81 -4.08 -9.82
CA TYR A 104 15.66 -4.72 -10.46
C TYR A 104 15.42 -6.18 -10.00
N LEU A 105 16.43 -6.85 -9.43
CA LEU A 105 16.29 -8.19 -8.84
C LEU A 105 15.74 -8.16 -7.41
N ASN A 106 15.80 -7.00 -6.75
CA ASN A 106 15.21 -6.81 -5.41
C ASN A 106 13.68 -6.59 -5.47
N GLY A 107 13.11 -6.58 -6.68
CA GLY A 107 11.68 -6.40 -6.94
C GLY A 107 11.04 -7.67 -7.52
N MET A 108 9.76 -7.56 -7.84
CA MET A 108 8.98 -8.58 -8.53
C MET A 108 8.48 -7.97 -9.84
N LEU A 109 8.68 -8.67 -10.95
CA LEU A 109 8.12 -8.28 -12.24
C LEU A 109 6.63 -8.67 -12.24
N PHE A 110 5.79 -7.73 -12.64
CA PHE A 110 4.40 -7.98 -13.02
C PHE A 110 4.29 -7.80 -14.54
N GLU A 111 3.77 -8.81 -15.22
CA GLU A 111 3.59 -8.83 -16.67
C GLU A 111 2.14 -9.21 -16.99
N THR A 112 1.51 -8.44 -17.86
CA THR A 112 0.19 -8.78 -18.43
C THR A 112 0.37 -9.35 -19.82
N GLU A 113 -0.09 -10.58 -20.05
CA GLU A 113 -0.06 -11.24 -21.37
C GLU A 113 -1.48 -11.74 -21.70
N GLY A 114 -2.12 -11.12 -22.70
CA GLY A 114 -3.51 -11.42 -23.04
C GLY A 114 -4.46 -11.16 -21.85
N SER A 115 -5.12 -12.21 -21.37
CA SER A 115 -6.01 -12.17 -20.20
C SER A 115 -5.36 -12.73 -18.94
N GLU A 116 -4.03 -12.76 -18.86
CA GLU A 116 -3.29 -13.32 -17.72
C GLU A 116 -2.38 -12.27 -17.08
N LEU A 117 -2.28 -12.35 -15.75
CA LEU A 117 -1.29 -11.64 -14.96
C LEU A 117 -0.23 -12.65 -14.49
N ARG A 118 1.02 -12.35 -14.80
CA ARG A 118 2.19 -13.15 -14.45
C ARG A 118 3.08 -12.37 -13.48
N THR A 119 3.57 -13.06 -12.45
CA THR A 119 4.63 -12.57 -11.57
C THR A 119 5.92 -13.35 -11.80
N VAL A 120 7.06 -12.64 -11.82
CA VAL A 120 8.40 -13.23 -11.94
C VAL A 120 9.35 -12.62 -10.93
N ALA A 121 10.09 -13.45 -10.20
CA ALA A 121 11.16 -13.01 -9.30
C ALA A 121 12.36 -13.95 -9.38
N THR A 122 13.59 -13.40 -9.35
CA THR A 122 14.86 -14.16 -9.40
C THR A 122 15.97 -13.43 -8.65
N ASP A 123 16.90 -14.17 -8.06
CA ASP A 123 18.08 -13.65 -7.36
C ASP A 123 19.35 -13.68 -8.24
N GLY A 124 19.21 -14.10 -9.51
CA GLY A 124 20.30 -14.16 -10.47
C GLY A 124 21.35 -15.23 -10.17
N GLN A 125 21.04 -16.22 -9.33
CA GLN A 125 21.87 -17.40 -9.18
C GLN A 125 21.88 -18.21 -10.50
N PRO A 126 23.05 -18.63 -11.03
CA PRO A 126 23.12 -19.41 -12.26
C PRO A 126 22.47 -20.77 -12.09
N SER A 127 21.26 -20.91 -12.62
CA SER A 127 20.58 -22.20 -12.75
C SER A 127 21.12 -22.96 -13.95
N GLY A 128 21.99 -23.93 -13.68
CA GLY A 128 22.46 -24.86 -14.70
C GLY A 128 21.31 -25.63 -15.34
N GLY A 129 21.04 -25.36 -16.61
CA GLY A 129 20.60 -26.35 -17.60
C GLY A 129 19.20 -26.97 -17.50
N LEU A 130 18.33 -26.54 -16.59
CA LEU A 130 16.91 -26.95 -16.59
C LEU A 130 16.04 -25.70 -16.54
N LEU A 131 15.23 -25.52 -17.59
CA LEU A 131 14.34 -24.36 -17.88
C LEU A 131 13.23 -24.13 -16.84
N ASN A 132 13.38 -24.53 -15.57
CA ASN A 132 12.33 -24.44 -14.56
C ASN A 132 12.78 -24.14 -13.11
N ALA A 133 13.98 -23.62 -12.86
CA ALA A 133 14.33 -23.18 -11.49
C ALA A 133 15.44 -22.12 -11.43
N ALA A 134 15.07 -20.84 -11.43
CA ALA A 134 15.77 -19.71 -10.78
C ALA A 134 14.97 -18.40 -10.85
N GLY A 135 13.93 -18.36 -11.69
CA GLY A 135 12.81 -17.45 -11.55
C GLY A 135 11.58 -18.22 -11.11
N SER A 136 10.89 -17.80 -10.05
CA SER A 136 9.53 -18.28 -9.82
C SER A 136 8.61 -17.54 -10.79
N VAL A 137 8.01 -18.26 -11.73
CA VAL A 137 7.02 -17.73 -12.65
C VAL A 137 5.67 -18.26 -12.22
N PHE A 138 4.75 -17.37 -11.89
CA PHE A 138 3.38 -17.77 -11.57
C PHE A 138 2.40 -16.94 -12.38
N THR A 139 1.40 -17.61 -12.95
CA THR A 139 0.41 -16.98 -13.83
C THR A 139 -0.98 -17.24 -13.28
N GLN A 140 -1.84 -16.23 -13.31
CA GLN A 140 -3.26 -16.35 -13.02
C GLN A 140 -4.07 -15.61 -14.10
N PRO A 141 -5.23 -16.15 -14.51
CA PRO A 141 -6.14 -15.40 -15.35
C PRO A 141 -6.61 -14.15 -14.61
N LEU A 142 -6.64 -13.03 -15.33
CA LEU A 142 -7.41 -11.85 -14.95
C LEU A 142 -8.88 -12.28 -14.96
N GLY A 143 -9.57 -12.15 -13.83
CA GLY A 143 -11.00 -12.44 -13.79
C GLY A 143 -11.74 -11.56 -14.80
N ASP A 144 -12.86 -12.06 -15.34
CA ASP A 144 -13.66 -11.33 -16.33
C ASP A 144 -13.87 -9.88 -15.88
N CYS A 145 -13.33 -8.94 -16.66
CA CYS A 145 -13.65 -7.53 -16.52
C CYS A 145 -15.11 -7.36 -16.96
N ALA A 146 -16.02 -7.23 -16.00
CA ALA A 146 -17.29 -6.57 -16.29
C ALA A 146 -16.96 -5.11 -16.61
N ALA A 147 -17.18 -4.73 -17.88
CA ALA A 147 -17.14 -3.37 -18.37
C ALA A 147 -18.15 -2.46 -17.65
#